data_AF-A0A6N7AIV3-F1
#
_entry.id   AF-A0A6N7AIV3-F1
#
_cell.length_a   1.000
_cell.length_b   1.000
_cell.length_c   1.000
_cell.angle_alpha   90.00
_cell.angle_beta   90.00
_cell.angle_gamma   90.00
#
_symmetry.space_group_name_H-M   'P 1'
#
loop_
_entity.id
_entity.type
_entity.pdbx_description
1 polymer ?
#
loop_
_entity_poly.entity_id
_entity_poly.type
_entity_poly.pdbx_seq_one_letter_code
_entity_poly.pdbx_strand_id
1 'polypeptide(L)'
;MQSDDVLETPVAEAAADTQKAKPHYLGHRERLRARFLRAGADVLADYELLELLLTLVIPRRDTKPLAKRLLERYGTLAALFAADHALLAREDGLSEIFRGLAENPPRGGVAGHPVRTENKAGHQLVGQIDRLLPGQHGP
;
A
#
# COMPACT_ATOMS: atom_id res chain seq x y z
N MET A 1 -11.15 -46.30 -65.02
CA MET A 1 -10.04 -45.50 -64.46
C MET A 1 -10.72 -44.50 -63.53
N GLN A 2 -10.67 -44.77 -62.22
CA GLN A 2 -9.71 -44.12 -61.32
C GLN A 2 -9.99 -42.61 -61.33
N SER A 3 -10.30 -41.92 -60.24
CA SER A 3 -10.07 -42.18 -58.82
C SER A 3 -10.21 -40.78 -58.20
N ASP A 4 -10.91 -40.71 -57.06
CA ASP A 4 -10.51 -39.89 -55.90
C ASP A 4 -10.53 -38.36 -56.10
N ASP A 5 -10.76 -37.50 -55.12
CA ASP A 5 -11.02 -37.64 -53.70
C ASP A 5 -11.73 -36.35 -53.27
N VAL A 6 -12.64 -36.48 -52.33
CA VAL A 6 -13.16 -35.35 -51.55
C VAL A 6 -12.02 -34.84 -50.67
N LEU A 7 -11.83 -33.52 -50.53
CA LEU A 7 -11.76 -32.87 -49.22
C LEU A 7 -11.63 -31.34 -49.32
N GLU A 8 -12.51 -30.67 -48.59
CA GLU A 8 -12.33 -29.33 -48.05
C GLU A 8 -10.98 -29.20 -47.34
N THR A 9 -10.38 -28.01 -47.31
CA THR A 9 -10.47 -27.15 -46.10
C THR A 9 -9.76 -25.80 -46.28
N PRO A 10 -10.25 -24.78 -45.55
CA PRO A 10 -9.85 -23.39 -45.69
C PRO A 10 -8.62 -23.03 -44.84
N VAL A 11 -7.89 -22.04 -45.34
CA VAL A 11 -7.10 -21.00 -44.65
C VAL A 11 -6.78 -21.26 -43.16
N ALA A 12 -5.62 -21.86 -42.91
CA ALA A 12 -4.83 -21.70 -41.69
C ALA A 12 -3.63 -20.79 -42.04
N GLU A 13 -3.04 -19.94 -41.21
CA GLU A 13 -3.18 -19.61 -39.79
C GLU A 13 -2.23 -18.41 -39.62
N ALA A 14 -2.69 -17.32 -39.01
CA ALA A 14 -1.82 -16.37 -38.31
C ALA A 14 -2.70 -15.46 -37.45
N ALA A 15 -3.49 -16.06 -36.57
CA ALA A 15 -4.07 -15.33 -35.46
C ALA A 15 -2.91 -14.94 -34.53
N ALA A 16 -2.45 -13.70 -34.68
CA ALA A 16 -1.51 -13.08 -33.76
C ALA A 16 -2.16 -13.02 -32.37
N ASP A 17 -1.78 -13.98 -31.53
CA ASP A 17 -2.22 -14.07 -30.15
C ASP A 17 -1.72 -12.84 -29.38
N THR A 18 -2.60 -11.86 -29.26
CA THR A 18 -2.35 -10.63 -28.52
C THR A 18 -2.62 -10.90 -27.04
N GLN A 19 -1.85 -11.81 -26.42
CA GLN A 19 -1.84 -11.93 -24.97
C GLN A 19 -1.23 -10.66 -24.40
N LYS A 20 -2.10 -9.70 -24.03
CA LYS A 20 -1.74 -8.55 -23.19
C LYS A 20 -0.99 -9.06 -21.97
N ALA A 21 0.33 -8.89 -21.99
CA ALA A 21 1.22 -9.29 -20.92
C ALA A 21 0.72 -8.66 -19.60
N LYS A 22 0.35 -9.52 -18.64
CA LYS A 22 0.00 -9.06 -17.29
C LYS A 22 1.16 -8.20 -16.79
N PRO A 23 0.90 -7.04 -16.17
CA PRO A 23 1.97 -6.19 -15.71
C PRO A 23 2.88 -6.94 -14.73
N HIS A 24 4.18 -7.00 -15.04
CA HIS A 24 5.18 -7.79 -14.32
C HIS A 24 5.25 -7.46 -12.81
N TYR A 25 4.82 -6.26 -12.41
CA TYR A 25 4.75 -5.85 -11.00
C TYR A 25 3.69 -6.59 -10.18
N LEU A 26 2.63 -7.15 -10.78
CA LEU A 26 1.58 -7.85 -10.03
C LEU A 26 2.11 -9.13 -9.36
N GLY A 27 2.86 -9.95 -10.11
CA GLY A 27 3.47 -11.15 -9.55
C GLY A 27 4.56 -10.84 -8.51
N HIS A 28 5.24 -9.71 -8.64
CA HIS A 28 6.19 -9.24 -7.63
C HIS A 28 5.50 -8.89 -6.31
N ARG A 29 4.39 -8.14 -6.35
CA ARG A 29 3.61 -7.79 -5.15
C ARG A 29 3.11 -9.00 -4.38
N GLU A 30 2.59 -10.00 -5.09
CA GLU A 30 2.08 -11.22 -4.47
C GLU A 30 3.21 -11.97 -3.74
N ARG A 31 4.38 -12.13 -4.38
CA ARG A 31 5.55 -12.75 -3.75
C ARG A 31 6.06 -11.95 -2.56
N LEU A 32 6.07 -10.62 -2.66
CA LEU A 32 6.48 -9.72 -1.59
C LEU A 32 5.56 -9.85 -0.37
N ARG A 33 4.25 -9.80 -0.60
CA ARG A 33 3.23 -9.98 0.43
C ARG A 33 3.31 -11.37 1.06
N ALA A 34 3.50 -12.42 0.26
CA ALA A 34 3.65 -13.79 0.77
C ALA A 34 4.91 -13.94 1.66
N ARG A 35 6.04 -13.34 1.27
CA ARG A 35 7.25 -13.31 2.11
C ARG A 35 7.00 -12.60 3.43
N PHE A 36 6.40 -11.42 3.40
CA PHE A 36 6.06 -10.64 4.59
C PHE A 36 5.14 -11.43 5.53
N LEU A 37 4.07 -12.04 5.00
CA LEU A 37 3.13 -12.83 5.81
C LEU A 37 3.77 -14.09 6.41
N ARG A 38 4.76 -14.69 5.73
CA ARG A 38 5.42 -15.91 6.20
C ARG A 38 6.47 -15.66 7.27
N ALA A 39 7.27 -14.61 7.10
CA ALA A 39 8.52 -14.44 7.85
C ALA A 39 8.71 -13.04 8.46
N GLY A 40 7.71 -12.16 8.36
CA GLY A 40 7.72 -10.83 8.96
C GLY A 40 8.48 -9.78 8.16
N ALA A 41 8.65 -8.61 8.76
CA ALA A 41 9.32 -7.45 8.14
C ALA A 41 10.83 -7.64 7.97
N ASP A 42 11.47 -8.36 8.90
CA ASP A 42 12.95 -8.47 8.99
C ASP A 42 13.59 -9.17 7.78
N VAL A 43 12.80 -9.91 6.99
CA VAL A 43 13.29 -10.59 5.79
C VAL A 43 13.14 -9.75 4.52
N LEU A 44 12.58 -8.55 4.61
CA LEU A 44 12.43 -7.62 3.50
C LEU A 44 13.48 -6.53 3.62
N ALA A 45 14.03 -6.08 2.50
CA ALA A 45 14.79 -4.84 2.49
C ALA A 45 13.87 -3.64 2.81
N ASP A 46 14.43 -2.54 3.31
CA ASP A 46 13.64 -1.33 3.64
C ASP A 46 12.77 -0.85 2.47
N TYR A 47 13.34 -0.84 1.25
CA TYR A 47 12.60 -0.43 0.05
C TYR A 47 11.51 -1.43 -0.33
N GLU A 48 11.69 -2.72 -0.01
CA GLU A 48 10.69 -3.77 -0.23
C GLU A 48 9.53 -3.60 0.75
N LEU A 49 9.82 -3.33 2.02
CA LEU A 49 8.79 -3.04 3.02
C LEU A 49 8.01 -1.77 2.68
N LEU A 50 8.71 -0.70 2.29
CA LEU A 50 8.07 0.53 1.86
C LEU A 50 7.24 0.35 0.58
N GLU A 51 7.74 -0.42 -0.39
CA GLU A 51 6.98 -0.76 -1.59
C GLU A 51 5.65 -1.43 -1.21
N LEU A 52 5.69 -2.43 -0.31
CA LEU A 52 4.51 -3.13 0.16
C LEU A 52 3.49 -2.16 0.78
N LEU A 53 3.92 -1.28 1.68
CA LEU A 53 3.06 -0.26 2.30
C LEU A 53 2.45 0.69 1.26
N LEU A 54 3.26 1.20 0.33
CA LEU A 54 2.79 2.10 -0.73
C LEU A 54 1.75 1.44 -1.64
N THR A 55 1.85 0.13 -1.91
CA THR A 55 0.84 -0.56 -2.73
C THR A 55 -0.53 -0.65 -2.07
N LEU A 56 -0.62 -0.51 -0.74
CA LEU A 56 -1.90 -0.47 -0.01
C LEU A 56 -2.60 0.87 -0.21
N VAL A 57 -1.82 1.96 -0.34
CA VAL A 57 -2.34 3.32 -0.48
C VAL A 57 -2.51 3.71 -1.94
N ILE A 58 -1.60 3.25 -2.82
CA ILE A 58 -1.59 3.55 -4.25
C ILE A 58 -1.92 2.27 -5.04
N PRO A 59 -3.20 1.93 -5.22
CA PRO A 59 -3.59 0.71 -5.91
C PRO A 59 -3.22 0.78 -7.40
N ARG A 60 -2.92 -0.38 -7.99
CA ARG A 60 -2.72 -0.59 -9.44
C ARG A 60 -1.55 0.16 -10.12
N ARG A 61 -0.66 0.84 -9.38
CA ARG A 61 0.51 1.56 -9.92
C ARG A 61 1.83 0.99 -9.40
N ASP A 62 2.85 0.79 -10.22
CA ASP A 62 4.19 0.38 -9.74
C ASP A 62 4.77 1.40 -8.74
N THR A 63 4.98 0.97 -7.51
CA THR A 63 5.47 1.79 -6.39
C THR A 63 6.93 1.52 -6.04
N LYS A 64 7.59 0.56 -6.69
CA LYS A 64 9.00 0.25 -6.44
C LYS A 64 9.92 1.45 -6.72
N PRO A 65 9.77 2.20 -7.83
CA PRO A 65 10.60 3.39 -8.08
C PRO A 65 10.37 4.49 -7.04
N LEU A 66 9.13 4.64 -6.56
CA LEU A 66 8.79 5.60 -5.52
C LEU A 66 9.44 5.22 -4.18
N ALA A 67 9.34 3.95 -3.77
CA ALA A 67 9.95 3.46 -2.54
C ALA A 67 11.47 3.70 -2.51
N LYS A 68 12.16 3.40 -3.62
CA LYS A 68 13.60 3.65 -3.74
C LYS A 68 13.94 5.13 -3.63
N ARG A 69 13.27 5.99 -4.39
CA ARG A 69 13.51 7.44 -4.37
C ARG A 69 13.29 8.04 -2.99
N LEU A 70 12.24 7.61 -2.29
CA LEU A 70 11.98 8.07 -0.92
C LEU A 70 13.11 7.65 0.03
N LEU A 71 13.58 6.41 -0.03
CA LEU A 71 14.70 6.00 0.82
C LEU A 71 16.03 6.63 0.44
N GLU A 72 16.27 6.90 -0.84
CA GLU A 72 17.44 7.67 -1.28
C GLU A 72 17.42 9.10 -0.71
N ARG A 73 16.23 9.72 -0.62
CA ARG A 73 16.07 11.09 -0.12
C ARG A 73 16.11 11.19 1.40
N TYR A 74 15.41 10.30 2.10
CA TYR A 74 15.23 10.37 3.56
C TYR A 74 16.17 9.43 4.32
N GLY A 75 16.88 8.55 3.63
CA GLY A 75 17.93 7.68 4.17
C GLY A 75 17.40 6.39 4.78
N THR A 76 16.51 6.49 5.77
CA THR A 76 15.97 5.31 6.50
C THR A 76 14.45 5.37 6.58
N LEU A 77 13.81 4.23 6.82
CA LEU A 77 12.37 4.18 7.11
C LEU A 77 11.98 5.05 8.31
N ALA A 78 12.80 5.04 9.37
CA ALA A 78 12.55 5.85 10.55
C ALA A 78 12.58 7.35 10.22
N ALA A 79 13.60 7.79 9.47
CA ALA A 79 13.69 9.19 9.03
C ALA A 79 12.57 9.59 8.07
N LEU A 80 12.17 8.68 7.17
CA LEU A 80 11.04 8.90 6.27
C LEU A 80 9.71 9.07 7.03
N PHE A 81 9.43 8.21 8.01
CA PHE A 81 8.20 8.29 8.80
C PHE A 81 8.20 9.44 9.82
N ALA A 82 9.37 9.92 10.22
CA ALA A 82 9.53 11.11 11.05
C ALA A 82 9.55 12.41 10.24
N ALA A 83 9.57 12.34 8.90
CA ALA A 83 9.64 13.52 8.05
C ALA A 83 8.36 14.37 8.15
N ASP A 84 8.54 15.69 8.06
CA ASP A 84 7.43 16.64 8.07
C ASP A 84 6.43 16.34 6.94
N HIS A 85 5.14 16.30 7.27
CA HIS A 85 4.07 16.05 6.30
C HIS A 85 4.09 17.02 5.12
N ALA A 86 4.47 18.29 5.32
CA ALA A 86 4.59 19.27 4.24
C ALA A 86 5.73 18.95 3.27
N LEU A 87 6.78 18.26 3.72
CA LEU A 87 7.84 17.76 2.84
C LEU A 87 7.36 16.53 2.07
N LEU A 88 6.74 15.56 2.76
CA LEU A 88 6.19 14.36 2.12
C LEU A 88 5.12 14.69 1.07
N ALA A 89 4.30 15.72 1.31
CA ALA A 89 3.28 16.18 0.37
C ALA A 89 3.84 16.77 -0.92
N ARG A 90 5.13 17.13 -0.96
CA ARG A 90 5.83 17.62 -2.17
C ARG A 90 6.48 16.51 -2.98
N GLU A 91 6.52 15.28 -2.48
CA GLU A 91 7.10 14.16 -3.22
C GLU A 91 6.17 13.72 -4.36
N ASP A 92 6.71 13.68 -5.58
CA ASP A 92 6.00 13.18 -6.74
C ASP A 92 5.55 11.74 -6.51
N GLY A 93 4.23 11.52 -6.60
CA GLY A 93 3.59 10.23 -6.32
C GLY A 93 2.95 10.14 -4.93
N LEU A 94 3.37 10.95 -3.95
CA LEU A 94 2.64 11.12 -2.69
C LEU A 94 1.74 12.36 -2.72
N SER A 95 2.13 13.42 -3.43
CA SER A 95 1.37 14.67 -3.56
C SER A 95 -0.10 14.48 -3.94
N GLU A 96 -0.38 13.55 -4.86
CA GLU A 96 -1.74 13.19 -5.27
C GLU A 96 -2.58 12.58 -4.13
N ILE A 97 -1.95 11.79 -3.25
CA ILE A 97 -2.61 11.21 -2.07
C ILE A 97 -2.94 12.31 -1.08
N PHE A 98 -1.98 13.19 -0.78
CA PHE A 98 -2.19 14.32 0.13
C PHE A 98 -3.28 15.27 -0.39
N ARG A 99 -3.32 15.51 -1.71
CA ARG A 99 -4.39 16.30 -2.34
C ARG A 99 -5.75 15.62 -2.16
N GLY A 100 -5.84 14.32 -2.48
CA GLY A 100 -7.08 13.56 -2.31
C GLY A 100 -7.58 13.54 -0.86
N LEU A 101 -6.67 13.47 0.12
CA LEU A 101 -7.00 13.56 1.54
C LEU A 101 -7.46 14.98 1.96
N ALA A 102 -6.93 16.03 1.34
CA ALA A 102 -7.39 17.40 1.61
C ALA A 102 -8.77 17.67 0.97
N GLU A 103 -9.00 17.17 -0.25
CA GLU A 103 -10.27 17.31 -0.98
C GLU A 103 -11.38 16.45 -0.39
N ASN A 104 -11.05 15.26 0.09
CA ASN A 104 -11.99 14.32 0.71
C ASN A 104 -11.34 13.71 1.96
N PRO A 105 -11.34 14.45 3.08
CA PRO A 105 -10.77 13.96 4.32
C PRO A 105 -11.49 12.68 4.75
N PRO A 106 -10.77 11.72 5.36
CA PRO A 106 -11.38 10.50 5.86
C PRO A 106 -12.52 10.89 6.80
N ARG A 107 -13.75 10.48 6.47
CA ARG A 107 -14.98 10.83 7.21
C ARG A 107 -15.10 10.15 8.59
N GLY A 108 -13.97 9.77 9.15
CA GLY A 108 -13.84 9.00 10.39
C GLY A 108 -12.53 9.33 11.09
N GLY A 109 -12.26 10.62 11.31
CA GLY A 109 -11.52 10.99 12.51
C GLY A 109 -12.40 10.64 13.71
N VAL A 110 -11.84 10.00 14.72
CA VAL A 110 -12.50 9.71 16.00
C VAL A 110 -12.83 11.01 16.75
N ALA A 111 -13.80 11.76 16.25
CA ALA A 111 -14.50 12.77 17.04
C ALA A 111 -15.41 12.02 18.03
N GLY A 112 -14.88 11.78 19.23
CA GLY A 112 -15.69 11.46 20.40
C GLY A 112 -16.38 10.09 20.46
N HIS A 113 -15.99 9.10 19.65
CA HIS A 113 -16.44 7.72 19.87
C HIS A 113 -15.39 6.95 20.70
N PRO A 114 -15.71 6.53 21.94
CA PRO A 114 -14.80 5.72 22.72
C PRO A 114 -14.53 4.41 21.97
N VAL A 115 -13.26 4.12 21.70
CA VAL A 115 -12.83 2.82 21.19
C VAL A 115 -13.21 1.78 22.25
N ARG A 116 -14.28 1.03 21.99
CA ARG A 116 -14.76 -0.02 22.88
C ARG A 116 -13.80 -1.21 22.76
N THR A 117 -12.74 -1.23 23.57
CA THR A 117 -11.91 -2.42 23.72
C THR A 117 -12.57 -3.34 24.74
N GLU A 118 -13.31 -4.34 24.27
CA GLU A 118 -13.74 -5.44 25.14
C GLU A 118 -12.56 -6.41 25.31
N ASN A 119 -12.20 -6.71 26.55
CA ASN A 119 -11.43 -7.91 26.82
C ASN A 119 -12.37 -9.13 26.72
N LYS A 120 -11.81 -10.34 26.55
CA LYS A 120 -12.58 -11.61 26.49
C LYS A 120 -13.49 -11.88 27.72
N ALA A 121 -13.41 -11.05 28.77
CA ALA A 121 -14.17 -11.16 30.01
C ALA A 121 -15.22 -10.03 30.20
N GLY A 122 -15.46 -9.19 29.19
CA GLY A 122 -16.54 -8.19 29.19
C GLY A 122 -16.37 -7.01 30.16
N HIS A 123 -15.19 -6.79 30.73
CA HIS A 123 -14.96 -5.66 31.67
C HIS A 123 -14.46 -4.41 30.94
N GLN A 124 -15.17 -3.28 31.12
CA GLN A 124 -14.75 -1.96 30.65
C GLN A 124 -13.62 -1.40 31.52
N LEU A 125 -12.46 -1.13 30.91
CA LEU A 125 -11.39 -0.32 31.51
C LEU A 125 -11.47 1.09 30.91
N VAL A 126 -11.93 2.05 31.71
CA VAL A 126 -11.83 3.48 31.37
C VAL A 126 -10.42 3.94 31.73
N GLY A 127 -9.54 4.07 30.73
CA GLY A 127 -8.22 4.69 30.92
C GLY A 127 -8.36 6.22 30.88
N GLN A 128 -8.33 6.87 32.05
CA GLN A 128 -8.16 8.31 32.16
C GLN A 128 -6.74 8.70 31.70
N ILE A 129 -6.61 9.23 30.49
CA ILE A 129 -5.40 9.95 30.05
C ILE A 129 -5.66 11.44 30.25
N ASP A 130 -5.87 11.87 31.50
CA ASP A 130 -5.99 13.28 31.85
C ASP A 130 -5.59 13.48 33.31
N ARG A 131 -4.28 13.53 33.58
CA ARG A 131 -3.66 14.16 34.77
C ARG A 131 -2.13 14.10 34.75
N LEU A 132 -1.47 14.88 33.91
CA LEU A 132 -0.05 15.24 34.10
C LEU A 132 0.24 16.66 33.58
N LEU A 133 -0.42 17.66 34.17
CA LEU A 133 0.12 19.02 34.20
C LEU A 133 -0.04 19.56 35.64
N PRO A 134 1.05 19.75 36.40
CA PRO A 134 0.97 20.40 37.69
C PRO A 134 1.07 21.93 37.55
N GLY A 135 0.12 22.62 38.18
CA GLY A 135 0.40 23.85 38.93
C GLY A 135 0.21 25.19 38.23
N GLN A 136 -1.02 25.74 38.32
CA GLN A 136 -1.20 27.19 38.35
C GLN A 136 -2.03 27.52 39.60
N HIS A 137 -1.34 27.85 40.70
CA HIS A 137 -1.98 28.51 41.84
C HIS A 137 -1.82 30.02 41.67
N GLY A 138 -2.96 30.71 41.69
CA GLY A 138 -3.01 32.16 41.88
C GLY A 138 -2.68 32.56 43.32
N PRO A 139 -2.83 33.85 43.61
CA PRO A 139 -3.83 34.27 44.59
C PRO A 139 -5.08 34.88 43.94
#